data_AF-A0A8J5GVY2-F1
#
_entry.id   AF-A0A8J5GVY2-F1
#
_cell.length_a   1.000
_cell.length_b   1.000
_cell.length_c   1.000
_cell.angle_alpha   90.00
_cell.angle_beta   90.00
_cell.angle_gamma   90.00
#
_symmetry.space_group_name_H-M   'P 1'
#
loop_
_entity.id
_entity.type
_entity.pdbx_description
1 polymer ?
#
loop_
_entity_poly.entity_id
_entity_poly.type
_entity_poly.pdbx_seq_one_letter_code
_entity_poly.pdbx_strand_id
1 'polypeptide(L)'
;MFGRVPKKSDNTRYYEVLGVPKSASQDDMKKAYRKAAIKNHPDKGGDPEKFKELAQAYEVLSDPEKREIYDQYGEDALKEGMGGGGGGHDPFDIFQSFFGGSPFGGGGSSRGRRQRKGEDVIHPLKVSLEDLYNGISKKLSLSRNVICRKCNGKGSKSGASMTCSGCRGSGMKVSIRQLGPGMIQQMQHVCNDCKGTGEKINEKDRCPNCKGEKVAPEKKVLDVIVEKGMQNGQKISFPGEADEAPDTVTGDIVFVLQQKEHPKFKRKGEDLFYEHSLSLTEALCGFQFVLNHLDGRQLLIKSNPGEVIKPDQYKAINDEGMPIYQRPFMKGKLYIHFAVDFPDSLARDQCKALEAVLPPRSASQLTDMELDECEETTLHDVNIEEEMRRKQTQAQEAYEEDEDDFHGGAQRVQCAQQ
;
A
#
# COMPACT_ATOMS: atom_id res chain seq x y z
N MET A 1 -59.32 24.37 17.56
CA MET A 1 -58.66 25.18 16.52
C MET A 1 -57.22 25.42 16.92
N PHE A 2 -56.26 24.74 16.28
CA PHE A 2 -54.85 25.18 16.27
C PHE A 2 -54.29 24.85 14.89
N GLY A 3 -54.47 25.78 13.95
CA GLY A 3 -53.87 25.69 12.63
C GLY A 3 -52.36 25.87 12.75
N ARG A 4 -51.59 24.83 12.42
CA ARG A 4 -50.15 24.98 12.17
C ARG A 4 -49.99 25.72 10.85
N VAL A 5 -49.51 26.94 10.93
CA VAL A 5 -49.01 27.69 9.76
C VAL A 5 -47.88 26.87 9.14
N PRO A 6 -47.90 26.53 7.83
CA PRO A 6 -46.77 25.89 7.20
C PRO A 6 -45.60 26.90 7.18
N LYS A 7 -44.48 26.54 7.81
CA LYS A 7 -43.23 27.29 7.66
C LYS A 7 -42.90 27.33 6.16
N LYS A 8 -42.77 28.54 5.59
CA LYS A 8 -42.15 28.70 4.27
C LYS A 8 -40.70 28.24 4.42
N SER A 9 -40.35 27.13 3.80
CA SER A 9 -38.96 26.69 3.71
C SER A 9 -38.22 27.58 2.72
N ASP A 10 -37.04 28.07 3.10
CA ASP A 10 -36.22 28.93 2.24
C ASP A 10 -35.58 28.09 1.13
N ASN A 11 -36.10 28.25 -0.09
CA ASN A 11 -35.61 27.63 -1.31
C ASN A 11 -34.79 28.60 -2.18
N THR A 12 -34.42 29.79 -1.67
CA THR A 12 -33.57 30.77 -2.37
C THR A 12 -32.11 30.75 -1.90
N ARG A 13 -31.83 30.25 -0.70
CA ARG A 13 -30.54 30.41 -0.02
C ARG A 13 -29.36 29.83 -0.80
N TYR A 14 -29.45 28.64 -1.40
CA TYR A 14 -28.33 28.08 -2.18
C TYR A 14 -28.05 28.83 -3.48
N TYR A 15 -29.08 29.43 -4.08
CA TYR A 15 -28.92 30.31 -5.22
C TYR A 15 -28.23 31.62 -4.81
N GLU A 16 -28.58 32.17 -3.66
CA GLU A 16 -27.95 33.36 -3.08
C GLU A 16 -26.48 33.11 -2.69
N VAL A 17 -26.17 31.95 -2.09
CA VAL A 17 -24.81 31.53 -1.72
C VAL A 17 -23.91 31.38 -2.95
N LEU A 18 -24.43 30.82 -4.05
CA LEU A 18 -23.70 30.77 -5.32
C LEU A 18 -23.71 32.11 -6.10
N GLY A 19 -24.54 33.07 -5.68
CA GLY A 19 -24.70 34.37 -6.35
C GLY A 19 -25.35 34.26 -7.73
N VAL A 20 -26.25 33.29 -7.93
CA VAL A 20 -26.96 33.05 -9.20
C VAL A 20 -28.47 33.19 -9.03
N PRO A 21 -29.22 33.60 -10.07
CA PRO A 21 -30.68 33.60 -10.01
C PRO A 21 -31.22 32.15 -10.04
N LYS A 22 -32.45 31.94 -9.53
CA LYS A 22 -33.15 30.64 -9.58
C LYS A 22 -33.33 30.08 -10.99
N SER A 23 -33.37 30.95 -12.00
CA SER A 23 -33.47 30.59 -13.42
C SER A 23 -32.12 30.23 -14.05
N ALA A 24 -31.02 30.19 -13.28
CA ALA A 24 -29.70 29.90 -13.81
C ALA A 24 -29.60 28.47 -14.38
N SER A 25 -28.90 28.37 -15.52
CA SER A 25 -28.57 27.09 -16.14
C SER A 25 -27.50 26.36 -15.32
N GLN A 26 -27.36 25.04 -15.52
CA GLN A 26 -26.32 24.26 -14.84
C GLN A 26 -24.90 24.77 -15.16
N ASP A 27 -24.68 25.27 -16.38
CA ASP A 27 -23.40 25.84 -16.78
C ASP A 27 -23.10 27.15 -16.05
N ASP A 28 -24.12 27.97 -15.77
CA ASP A 28 -23.97 29.20 -15.02
C ASP A 28 -23.66 28.93 -13.54
N MET A 29 -24.30 27.91 -12.95
CA MET A 29 -24.00 27.45 -11.59
C MET A 29 -22.56 26.94 -11.47
N LYS A 30 -22.10 26.16 -12.46
CA LYS A 30 -20.73 25.63 -12.51
C LYS A 30 -19.68 26.73 -12.69
N LYS A 31 -19.99 27.79 -13.43
CA LYS A 31 -19.12 28.96 -13.58
C LYS A 31 -19.09 29.80 -12.31
N ALA A 32 -20.24 30.03 -11.68
CA ALA A 32 -20.36 30.78 -10.44
C ALA A 32 -19.64 30.08 -9.28
N TYR A 33 -19.84 28.77 -9.11
CA TYR A 33 -19.12 27.96 -8.12
C TYR A 33 -17.61 28.02 -8.32
N ARG A 34 -17.10 27.83 -9.55
CA ARG A 34 -15.65 27.92 -9.81
C ARG A 34 -15.07 29.29 -9.47
N LYS A 35 -15.78 30.37 -9.78
CA LYS A 35 -15.36 31.74 -9.45
C LYS A 35 -15.36 31.99 -7.94
N ALA A 36 -16.39 31.53 -7.23
CA ALA A 36 -16.54 31.69 -5.79
C ALA A 36 -15.58 30.80 -4.98
N ALA A 37 -15.36 29.56 -5.41
CA ALA A 37 -14.46 28.59 -4.79
C ALA A 37 -12.99 29.03 -4.88
N ILE A 38 -12.57 29.63 -6.00
CA ILE A 38 -11.20 30.19 -6.13
C ILE A 38 -11.00 31.39 -5.20
N LYS A 39 -12.05 32.21 -5.00
CA LYS A 39 -12.00 33.40 -4.14
C LYS A 39 -11.99 33.04 -2.66
N ASN A 40 -12.74 32.00 -2.27
CA ASN A 40 -12.90 31.57 -0.89
C ASN A 40 -12.04 30.34 -0.53
N HIS A 41 -11.06 29.99 -1.36
CA HIS A 41 -10.20 28.85 -1.08
C HIS A 41 -9.35 29.10 0.18
N PRO A 42 -9.27 28.16 1.13
CA PRO A 42 -8.53 28.35 2.39
C PRO A 42 -7.03 28.64 2.15
N ASP A 43 -6.39 27.99 1.17
CA ASP A 43 -4.99 28.27 0.80
C ASP A 43 -4.75 29.67 0.21
N LYS A 44 -5.81 30.39 -0.18
CA LYS A 44 -5.73 31.76 -0.70
C LYS A 44 -6.23 32.81 0.31
N GLY A 45 -6.37 32.42 1.58
CA GLY A 45 -6.81 33.30 2.67
C GLY A 45 -8.33 33.53 2.70
N GLY A 46 -9.13 32.63 2.12
CA GLY A 46 -10.59 32.69 2.15
C GLY A 46 -11.21 32.04 3.38
N ASP A 47 -12.47 32.39 3.68
CA ASP A 47 -13.21 31.83 4.82
C ASP A 47 -13.56 30.34 4.58
N PRO A 48 -13.09 29.41 5.44
CA PRO A 48 -13.36 27.97 5.28
C PRO A 48 -14.84 27.62 5.45
N GLU A 49 -15.60 28.39 6.21
CA GLU A 49 -17.05 28.18 6.40
C GLU A 49 -17.82 28.52 5.11
N LYS A 50 -17.51 29.66 4.48
CA LYS A 50 -18.12 30.03 3.19
C LYS A 50 -17.75 29.06 2.07
N PHE A 51 -16.55 28.48 2.12
CA PHE A 51 -16.15 27.45 1.17
C PHE A 51 -17.00 26.17 1.30
N LYS A 52 -17.26 25.74 2.55
CA LYS A 52 -18.15 24.60 2.82
C LYS A 52 -19.58 24.86 2.37
N GLU A 53 -20.12 26.04 2.66
CA GLU A 53 -21.47 26.43 2.20
C GLU A 53 -21.60 26.50 0.68
N LEU A 54 -20.57 27.01 -0.01
CA LEU A 54 -20.51 27.03 -1.48
C LEU A 54 -20.48 25.61 -2.08
N ALA A 55 -19.73 24.70 -1.46
CA ALA A 55 -19.65 23.31 -1.90
C ALA A 55 -21.00 22.60 -1.72
N GLN A 56 -21.65 22.79 -0.58
CA GLN A 56 -22.98 22.24 -0.29
C GLN A 56 -24.05 22.79 -1.25
N ALA A 57 -24.07 24.10 -1.49
CA ALA A 57 -24.99 24.73 -2.42
C ALA A 57 -24.80 24.21 -3.86
N TYR A 58 -23.56 24.06 -4.32
CA TYR A 58 -23.28 23.52 -5.64
C TYR A 58 -23.65 22.05 -5.76
N GLU A 59 -23.40 21.22 -4.75
CA GLU A 59 -23.75 19.80 -4.78
C GLU A 59 -25.27 19.61 -4.98
N VAL A 60 -26.08 20.35 -4.24
CA VAL A 60 -27.55 20.27 -4.32
C VAL A 60 -28.07 20.83 -5.63
N LEU A 61 -27.50 21.94 -6.14
CA LEU A 61 -27.99 22.60 -7.35
C LEU A 61 -27.42 22.02 -8.66
N SER A 62 -26.30 21.29 -8.59
CA SER A 62 -25.66 20.67 -9.76
C SER A 62 -26.39 19.43 -10.29
N ASP A 63 -27.14 18.74 -9.43
CA ASP A 63 -27.92 17.56 -9.80
C ASP A 63 -29.39 17.96 -10.08
N PRO A 64 -29.95 17.61 -11.26
CA PRO A 64 -31.33 17.97 -11.61
C PRO A 64 -32.38 17.48 -10.60
N GLU A 65 -32.21 16.27 -10.07
CA GLU A 65 -33.16 15.65 -9.14
C GLU A 65 -33.05 16.28 -7.75
N LYS A 66 -31.83 16.53 -7.26
CA LYS A 66 -31.61 17.22 -5.97
C LYS A 66 -32.07 18.68 -6.03
N ARG A 67 -31.90 19.35 -7.17
CA ARG A 67 -32.38 20.72 -7.40
C ARG A 67 -33.90 20.79 -7.35
N GLU A 68 -34.59 19.84 -7.99
CA GLU A 68 -36.05 19.80 -7.96
C GLU A 68 -36.58 19.60 -6.53
N ILE A 69 -35.95 18.72 -5.76
CA ILE A 69 -36.30 18.50 -4.34
C ILE A 69 -36.06 19.76 -3.51
N TYR A 70 -34.93 20.44 -3.70
CA TYR A 70 -34.62 21.70 -3.01
C TYR A 70 -35.59 22.82 -3.40
N ASP A 71 -35.95 22.91 -4.68
CA ASP A 71 -36.89 23.91 -5.19
C ASP A 71 -38.31 23.68 -4.64
N GLN A 72 -38.72 22.42 -4.46
CA GLN A 72 -40.03 22.02 -3.94
C GLN A 72 -40.15 22.10 -2.42
N TYR A 73 -39.13 21.67 -1.68
CA TYR A 73 -39.22 21.47 -0.22
C TYR A 73 -38.28 22.36 0.62
N GLY A 74 -37.33 23.05 0.00
CA GLY A 74 -36.38 23.96 0.67
C GLY A 74 -35.33 23.25 1.54
N GLU A 75 -34.52 24.02 2.26
CA GLU A 75 -33.38 23.51 3.05
C GLU A 75 -33.79 22.51 4.15
N ASP A 76 -35.00 22.65 4.70
CA ASP A 76 -35.48 21.82 5.81
C ASP A 76 -35.62 20.33 5.44
N ALA A 77 -35.99 20.01 4.19
CA ALA A 77 -36.10 18.62 3.73
C ALA A 77 -34.74 17.90 3.58
N LEU A 78 -33.66 18.67 3.37
CA LEU A 78 -32.30 18.13 3.36
C LEU A 78 -31.77 17.94 4.78
N LYS A 79 -32.28 18.70 5.76
CA LYS A 79 -31.81 18.71 7.15
C LYS A 79 -32.54 17.69 8.03
N GLU A 80 -33.83 17.47 7.81
CA GLU A 80 -34.62 16.45 8.54
C GLU A 80 -34.26 15.00 8.17
N GLY A 81 -33.51 14.76 7.08
CA GLY A 81 -32.89 13.46 6.77
C GLY A 81 -31.58 13.19 7.53
N MET A 82 -31.13 14.12 8.38
CA MET A 82 -29.75 14.17 8.89
C MET A 82 -29.69 14.52 10.40
N GLY A 83 -30.63 13.99 11.20
CA GLY A 83 -30.78 14.31 12.63
C GLY A 83 -30.89 13.09 13.53
N GLY A 84 -29.76 12.53 13.97
CA GLY A 84 -29.73 11.58 15.09
C GLY A 84 -28.38 10.89 15.31
N GLY A 85 -27.59 11.38 16.27
CA GLY A 85 -26.47 10.63 16.88
C GLY A 85 -25.07 11.03 16.39
N GLY A 86 -24.24 11.54 17.30
CA GLY A 86 -22.86 11.95 17.04
C GLY A 86 -21.90 10.80 16.77
N GLY A 87 -20.86 11.10 16.00
CA GLY A 87 -19.75 10.20 15.67
C GLY A 87 -19.33 10.39 14.21
N GLY A 88 -18.11 10.84 13.98
CA GLY A 88 -17.58 11.19 12.66
C GLY A 88 -17.57 10.02 11.68
N HIS A 89 -18.59 9.93 10.85
CA HIS A 89 -18.66 9.07 9.68
C HIS A 89 -18.92 9.94 8.44
N ASP A 90 -18.26 9.58 7.34
CA ASP A 90 -18.35 10.26 6.06
C ASP A 90 -19.82 10.40 5.61
N PRO A 91 -20.29 11.62 5.26
CA PRO A 91 -21.67 11.87 4.81
C PRO A 91 -22.11 11.04 3.59
N PHE A 92 -21.17 10.45 2.86
CA PHE A 92 -21.42 9.58 1.70
C PHE A 92 -21.96 8.19 2.06
N ASP A 93 -21.64 7.65 3.24
CA ASP A 93 -21.92 6.23 3.57
C ASP A 93 -23.33 6.04 4.17
N ILE A 94 -23.82 7.07 4.86
CA ILE A 94 -25.19 7.09 5.41
C ILE A 94 -26.22 7.31 4.29
N PHE A 95 -25.88 8.09 3.26
CA PHE A 95 -26.78 8.33 2.12
C PHE A 95 -26.90 7.09 1.20
N GLN A 96 -25.82 6.31 1.03
CA GLN A 96 -25.89 5.01 0.32
C GLN A 96 -26.73 3.98 1.07
N SER A 97 -26.76 4.03 2.39
CA SER A 97 -27.58 3.14 3.21
C SER A 97 -29.07 3.52 3.22
N PHE A 98 -29.40 4.81 3.02
CA PHE A 98 -30.79 5.30 3.03
C PHE A 98 -31.45 5.29 1.64
N PHE A 99 -30.69 5.55 0.56
CA PHE A 99 -31.18 5.50 -0.83
C PHE A 99 -30.85 4.20 -1.57
N GLY A 100 -30.02 3.32 -1.00
CA GLY A 100 -29.61 2.04 -1.59
C GLY A 100 -30.48 0.83 -1.24
N GLY A 101 -31.52 0.99 -0.42
CA GLY A 101 -32.40 -0.11 -0.05
C GLY A 101 -33.70 0.37 0.58
N SER A 102 -34.73 0.63 -0.24
CA SER A 102 -36.06 0.99 0.27
C SER A 102 -37.00 -0.23 0.32
N PRO A 103 -37.79 -0.44 1.39
CA PRO A 103 -38.52 -1.67 1.69
C PRO A 103 -39.95 -1.74 1.10
N PHE A 104 -40.30 -0.89 0.12
CA PHE A 104 -41.65 -0.82 -0.43
C PHE A 104 -41.61 -0.48 -1.92
N GLY A 105 -41.88 -1.48 -2.78
CA GLY A 105 -42.07 -1.24 -4.22
C GLY A 105 -41.48 -2.34 -5.11
N GLY A 106 -42.25 -3.39 -5.33
CA GLY A 106 -42.01 -4.33 -6.41
C GLY A 106 -42.23 -3.64 -7.77
N GLY A 107 -41.20 -3.69 -8.61
CA GLY A 107 -41.24 -3.19 -9.98
C GLY A 107 -39.92 -3.51 -10.65
N GLY A 108 -39.90 -4.58 -11.44
CA GLY A 108 -38.72 -5.06 -12.14
C GLY A 108 -38.12 -3.99 -13.04
N SER A 109 -37.06 -3.34 -12.55
CA SER A 109 -36.12 -2.67 -13.43
C SER A 109 -35.08 -3.71 -13.83
N SER A 110 -35.09 -4.03 -15.12
CA SER A 110 -34.09 -4.82 -15.81
C SER A 110 -32.71 -4.27 -15.44
N ARG A 111 -32.10 -4.84 -14.40
CA ARG A 111 -30.67 -4.71 -14.16
C ARG A 111 -30.04 -5.32 -15.40
N GLY A 112 -29.66 -4.44 -16.34
CA GLY A 112 -28.73 -4.81 -17.41
C GLY A 112 -27.67 -5.67 -16.75
N ARG A 113 -27.59 -6.91 -17.21
CA ARG A 113 -26.73 -7.96 -16.66
C ARG A 113 -25.31 -7.40 -16.71
N ARG A 114 -24.88 -6.69 -15.64
CA ARG A 114 -23.52 -6.18 -15.51
C ARG A 114 -22.68 -7.43 -15.66
N GLN A 115 -22.02 -7.54 -16.80
CA GLN A 115 -21.20 -8.69 -17.14
C GLN A 115 -20.19 -8.77 -16.00
N ARG A 116 -20.19 -9.89 -15.26
CA ARG A 116 -19.29 -10.04 -14.13
C ARG A 116 -17.88 -9.91 -14.71
N LYS A 117 -17.03 -9.06 -14.13
CA LYS A 117 -15.61 -9.00 -14.51
C LYS A 117 -14.89 -10.07 -13.70
N GLY A 118 -14.05 -10.86 -14.38
CA GLY A 118 -13.14 -11.80 -13.76
C GLY A 118 -12.09 -11.07 -12.95
N GLU A 119 -11.57 -11.75 -11.93
CA GLU A 119 -10.52 -11.20 -11.08
C GLU A 119 -9.19 -11.16 -11.84
N ASP A 120 -8.42 -10.11 -11.61
CA ASP A 120 -7.09 -9.96 -12.20
C ASP A 120 -6.09 -10.85 -11.43
N VAL A 121 -5.18 -11.52 -12.15
CA VAL A 121 -4.20 -12.43 -11.55
C VAL A 121 -2.86 -11.71 -11.42
N ILE A 122 -2.37 -11.58 -10.19
CA ILE A 122 -1.11 -10.89 -9.88
C ILE A 122 0.03 -11.92 -9.76
N HIS A 123 1.06 -11.77 -10.60
CA HIS A 123 2.26 -12.61 -10.56
C HIS A 123 3.50 -11.79 -10.17
N PRO A 124 4.19 -12.09 -9.06
CA PRO A 124 5.44 -11.42 -8.72
C PRO A 124 6.56 -11.91 -9.65
N LEU A 125 7.15 -11.01 -10.43
CA LEU A 125 8.27 -11.31 -11.32
C LEU A 125 9.57 -10.89 -10.65
N LYS A 126 10.34 -11.88 -10.17
CA LYS A 126 11.65 -11.65 -9.56
C LYS A 126 12.68 -11.23 -10.63
N VAL A 127 13.25 -10.04 -10.45
CA VAL A 127 14.24 -9.44 -11.36
C VAL A 127 15.48 -9.04 -10.58
N SER A 128 16.67 -9.27 -11.15
CA SER A 128 17.91 -8.82 -10.54
C SER A 128 18.16 -7.34 -10.84
N LEU A 129 19.16 -6.74 -10.20
CA LEU A 129 19.51 -5.35 -10.45
C LEU A 129 20.14 -5.16 -11.84
N GLU A 130 20.90 -6.16 -12.30
CA GLU A 130 21.49 -6.22 -13.65
C GLU A 130 20.41 -6.35 -14.73
N ASP A 131 19.37 -7.15 -14.49
CA ASP A 131 18.20 -7.28 -15.37
C ASP A 131 17.53 -5.91 -15.57
N LEU A 132 17.39 -5.13 -14.49
CA LEU A 132 16.78 -3.79 -14.52
C LEU A 132 17.68 -2.74 -15.16
N TYR A 133 19.01 -2.92 -15.09
CA TYR A 133 19.98 -2.02 -15.70
C TYR A 133 20.09 -2.24 -17.22
N ASN A 134 20.21 -3.51 -17.64
CA ASN A 134 20.44 -3.87 -19.04
C ASN A 134 19.14 -4.09 -19.83
N GLY A 135 18.03 -4.36 -19.15
CA GLY A 135 16.78 -4.79 -19.75
C GLY A 135 16.85 -6.27 -20.15
N ILE A 136 15.73 -6.99 -20.00
CA ILE A 136 15.67 -8.43 -20.31
C ILE A 136 14.25 -8.82 -20.76
N SER A 137 14.16 -9.73 -21.72
CA SER A 137 12.90 -10.41 -22.07
C SER A 137 12.84 -11.78 -21.40
N LYS A 138 11.86 -12.00 -20.52
CA LYS A 138 11.64 -13.28 -19.83
C LYS A 138 10.39 -13.97 -20.38
N LYS A 139 10.55 -15.21 -20.85
CA LYS A 139 9.43 -16.07 -21.26
C LYS A 139 8.90 -16.83 -20.06
N LEU A 140 7.64 -16.61 -19.69
CA LEU A 140 7.00 -17.25 -18.54
C LEU A 140 5.84 -18.12 -19.01
N SER A 141 5.89 -19.41 -18.68
CA SER A 141 4.77 -20.32 -18.92
C SER A 141 3.81 -20.26 -17.74
N LEU A 142 2.59 -19.75 -17.98
CA LEU A 142 1.51 -19.74 -17.01
C LEU A 142 0.41 -20.71 -17.45
N SER A 143 -0.21 -21.39 -16.47
CA SER A 143 -1.44 -22.14 -16.68
C SER A 143 -2.63 -21.26 -16.34
N ARG A 144 -3.51 -21.02 -17.30
CA ARG A 144 -4.77 -20.30 -17.09
C ARG A 144 -5.95 -21.20 -17.42
N ASN A 145 -7.09 -20.95 -16.80
CA ASN A 145 -8.35 -21.60 -17.15
C ASN A 145 -8.96 -20.90 -18.37
N VAL A 146 -9.24 -21.65 -19.43
CA VAL A 146 -9.93 -21.13 -20.62
C VAL A 146 -11.28 -21.81 -20.79
N ILE A 147 -12.21 -21.14 -21.47
CA ILE A 147 -13.48 -21.76 -21.84
C ILE A 147 -13.20 -23.03 -22.64
N CYS A 148 -13.80 -24.14 -22.22
CA CYS A 148 -13.50 -25.43 -22.83
C CYS A 148 -13.92 -25.44 -24.30
N ARG A 149 -12.93 -25.47 -25.21
CA ARG A 149 -13.15 -25.43 -26.68
C ARG A 149 -14.04 -26.56 -27.22
N LYS A 150 -14.14 -27.69 -26.51
CA LYS A 150 -14.97 -28.83 -26.94
C LYS A 150 -16.46 -28.66 -26.64
N CYS A 151 -16.81 -27.89 -25.60
CA CYS A 151 -18.21 -27.68 -25.20
C CYS A 151 -18.61 -26.21 -25.18
N ASN A 152 -17.72 -25.30 -25.60
CA ASN A 152 -17.91 -23.84 -25.63
C ASN A 152 -18.50 -23.29 -24.32
N GLY A 153 -18.00 -23.76 -23.18
CA GLY A 153 -18.45 -23.30 -21.86
C GLY A 153 -19.80 -23.86 -21.40
N LYS A 154 -20.42 -24.78 -22.14
CA LYS A 154 -21.70 -25.41 -21.74
C LYS A 154 -21.51 -26.54 -20.72
N GLY A 155 -20.34 -27.19 -20.71
CA GLY A 155 -20.00 -28.26 -19.77
C GLY A 155 -20.55 -29.64 -20.13
N SER A 156 -21.47 -29.73 -21.10
CA SER A 156 -22.02 -30.98 -21.64
C SER A 156 -21.58 -31.24 -23.08
N LYS A 157 -21.70 -32.49 -23.56
CA LYS A 157 -21.42 -32.84 -24.96
C LYS A 157 -22.55 -32.38 -25.87
N SER A 158 -23.79 -32.58 -25.44
CA SER A 158 -25.00 -32.19 -26.19
C SER A 158 -25.34 -30.70 -26.06
N GLY A 159 -24.78 -30.00 -25.08
CA GLY A 159 -25.18 -28.65 -24.71
C GLY A 159 -26.43 -28.60 -23.82
N ALA A 160 -27.02 -29.75 -23.46
CA ALA A 160 -28.13 -29.81 -22.52
C ALA A 160 -27.64 -29.59 -21.08
N SER A 161 -28.38 -28.79 -20.34
CA SER A 161 -28.32 -28.67 -18.88
C SER A 161 -29.72 -28.84 -18.31
N MET A 162 -29.81 -29.37 -17.10
CA MET A 162 -31.09 -29.58 -16.41
C MET A 162 -31.13 -28.71 -15.16
N THR A 163 -32.28 -28.12 -14.86
CA THR A 163 -32.46 -27.30 -13.66
C THR A 163 -32.18 -28.13 -12.41
N CYS A 164 -31.37 -27.59 -11.50
CA CYS A 164 -31.02 -28.29 -10.27
C CYS A 164 -32.25 -28.47 -9.37
N SER A 165 -32.62 -29.71 -9.09
CA SER A 165 -33.78 -30.04 -8.25
C SER A 165 -33.66 -29.56 -6.81
N GLY A 166 -32.43 -29.53 -6.26
CA GLY A 166 -32.18 -29.12 -4.88
C GLY A 166 -32.39 -27.63 -4.61
N CYS A 167 -32.19 -26.75 -5.59
CA CYS A 167 -32.41 -25.31 -5.48
C CYS A 167 -33.48 -24.78 -6.44
N ARG A 168 -34.10 -25.66 -7.24
CA ARG A 168 -35.07 -25.30 -8.28
C ARG A 168 -34.58 -24.17 -9.20
N GLY A 169 -33.30 -24.21 -9.57
CA GLY A 169 -32.69 -23.20 -10.43
C GLY A 169 -32.20 -21.93 -9.72
N SER A 170 -32.42 -21.77 -8.41
CA SER A 170 -32.02 -20.55 -7.69
C SER A 170 -30.51 -20.49 -7.35
N GLY A 171 -29.79 -21.61 -7.45
CA GLY A 171 -28.36 -21.70 -7.07
C GLY A 171 -28.09 -21.62 -5.56
N MET A 172 -29.07 -21.26 -4.73
CA MET A 172 -28.93 -21.08 -3.28
C MET A 172 -30.01 -21.87 -2.52
N LYS A 173 -29.65 -22.44 -1.37
CA LYS A 173 -30.58 -23.09 -0.44
C LYS A 173 -30.74 -22.21 0.80
N VAL A 174 -31.98 -21.94 1.20
CA VAL A 174 -32.29 -21.22 2.45
C VAL A 174 -32.36 -22.24 3.58
N SER A 175 -31.48 -22.11 4.57
CA SER A 175 -31.52 -22.88 5.81
C SER A 175 -32.15 -22.02 6.90
N ILE A 176 -33.24 -22.49 7.49
CA ILE A 176 -33.93 -21.78 8.57
C ILE A 176 -33.40 -22.34 9.89
N ARG A 177 -32.70 -21.50 10.68
CA ARG A 177 -32.25 -21.84 12.03
C ARG A 177 -33.15 -21.14 13.03
N GLN A 178 -33.83 -21.91 13.88
CA GLN A 178 -34.69 -21.37 14.93
C GLN A 178 -33.83 -21.07 16.17
N LEU A 179 -33.68 -19.79 16.50
CA LEU A 179 -32.84 -19.31 17.62
C LEU A 179 -33.64 -19.11 18.92
N GLY A 180 -34.97 -19.20 18.85
CA GLY A 180 -35.85 -19.12 20.01
C GLY A 180 -37.34 -19.07 19.62
N PRO A 181 -38.24 -18.96 20.60
CA PRO A 181 -39.67 -18.75 20.35
C PRO A 181 -39.89 -17.46 19.54
N GLY A 182 -40.43 -17.59 18.33
CA GLY A 182 -40.74 -16.45 17.45
C GLY A 182 -39.57 -15.86 16.65
N MET A 183 -38.32 -16.31 16.84
CA MET A 183 -37.16 -15.82 16.09
C MET A 183 -36.55 -16.91 15.20
N ILE A 184 -36.83 -16.81 13.90
CA ILE A 184 -36.20 -17.62 12.85
C ILE A 184 -35.14 -16.80 12.11
N GLN A 185 -33.91 -17.30 12.04
CA GLN A 185 -32.87 -16.74 11.20
C GLN A 185 -32.79 -17.54 9.90
N GLN A 186 -33.03 -16.87 8.77
CA GLN A 186 -32.85 -17.47 7.46
C GLN A 186 -31.41 -17.23 7.00
N MET A 187 -30.59 -18.30 6.96
CA MET A 187 -29.25 -18.26 6.41
C MET A 187 -29.27 -18.81 4.98
N GLN A 188 -28.79 -18.02 4.02
CA GLN A 188 -28.64 -18.48 2.64
C GLN A 188 -27.27 -19.13 2.46
N HIS A 189 -27.23 -20.37 1.97
CA HIS A 189 -26.00 -21.07 1.63
C HIS A 189 -26.01 -21.48 0.16
N VAL A 190 -24.83 -21.56 -0.46
CA VAL A 190 -24.70 -22.03 -1.85
C VAL A 190 -25.22 -23.46 -1.97
N CYS A 191 -26.01 -23.75 -3.01
CA CYS A 191 -26.59 -25.08 -3.18
C CYS A 191 -25.49 -26.12 -3.47
N ASN A 192 -25.27 -27.07 -2.56
CA ASN A 192 -24.28 -28.15 -2.71
C ASN A 192 -24.45 -28.98 -3.99
N ASP A 193 -25.69 -29.15 -4.49
CA ASP A 193 -25.98 -29.99 -5.67
C ASP A 193 -25.56 -29.38 -7.01
N CYS A 194 -25.52 -28.04 -7.10
CA CYS A 194 -25.16 -27.31 -8.34
C CYS A 194 -24.02 -26.30 -8.13
N LYS A 195 -23.42 -26.24 -6.93
CA LYS A 195 -22.36 -25.31 -6.55
C LYS A 195 -22.66 -23.85 -6.93
N GLY A 196 -23.92 -23.43 -6.82
CA GLY A 196 -24.32 -22.05 -7.14
C GLY A 196 -24.71 -21.79 -8.60
N THR A 197 -24.54 -22.76 -9.50
CA THR A 197 -24.85 -22.56 -10.93
C THR A 197 -26.34 -22.66 -11.27
N GLY A 198 -27.17 -23.22 -10.39
CA GLY A 198 -28.61 -23.43 -10.63
C GLY A 198 -28.94 -24.55 -11.61
N GLU A 199 -27.94 -25.06 -12.33
CA GLU A 199 -28.06 -26.12 -13.32
C GLU A 199 -27.21 -27.33 -12.93
N LYS A 200 -27.64 -28.51 -13.37
CA LYS A 200 -26.94 -29.77 -13.21
C LYS A 200 -26.76 -30.39 -14.59
N ILE A 201 -25.65 -31.08 -14.79
CA ILE A 201 -25.36 -31.78 -16.04
C ILE A 201 -25.40 -33.28 -15.75
N ASN A 202 -26.14 -34.02 -16.59
CA ASN A 202 -26.20 -35.48 -16.52
C ASN A 202 -24.80 -36.09 -16.65
N GLU A 203 -24.47 -37.07 -15.82
CA GLU A 203 -23.12 -37.66 -15.78
C GLU A 203 -22.67 -38.23 -17.12
N LYS A 204 -23.58 -38.88 -17.84
CA LYS A 204 -23.32 -39.47 -19.16
C LYS A 204 -23.01 -38.41 -20.23
N ASP A 205 -23.50 -37.19 -20.04
CA ASP A 205 -23.38 -36.09 -20.98
C ASP A 205 -22.33 -35.05 -20.55
N ARG A 206 -21.59 -35.30 -19.46
CA ARG A 206 -20.47 -34.43 -19.08
C ARG A 206 -19.43 -34.42 -20.19
N CYS A 207 -18.94 -33.22 -20.51
CA CYS A 207 -17.84 -33.07 -21.46
C CYS A 207 -16.61 -33.82 -20.93
N PRO A 208 -15.93 -34.65 -21.74
CA PRO A 208 -14.80 -35.45 -21.27
C PRO A 208 -13.57 -34.60 -20.94
N ASN A 209 -13.48 -33.39 -21.51
CA ASN A 209 -12.34 -32.50 -21.33
C ASN A 209 -12.43 -31.66 -20.04
N CYS A 210 -13.57 -31.00 -19.79
CA CYS A 210 -13.77 -30.19 -18.58
C CYS A 210 -14.51 -30.94 -17.46
N LYS A 211 -14.95 -32.19 -17.67
CA LYS A 211 -15.70 -33.02 -16.71
C LYS A 211 -16.93 -32.31 -16.09
N GLY A 212 -17.54 -31.38 -16.81
CA GLY A 212 -18.68 -30.58 -16.36
C GLY A 212 -18.33 -29.19 -15.79
N GLU A 213 -17.05 -28.88 -15.56
CA GLU A 213 -16.59 -27.59 -14.97
C GLU A 213 -16.58 -26.41 -15.97
N LYS A 214 -16.98 -26.64 -17.23
CA LYS A 214 -17.08 -25.63 -18.33
C LYS A 214 -15.75 -24.98 -18.78
N VAL A 215 -14.71 -25.04 -17.97
CA VAL A 215 -13.34 -24.53 -18.25
C VAL A 215 -12.33 -25.66 -18.34
N ALA A 216 -11.18 -25.42 -18.99
CA ALA A 216 -10.07 -26.34 -19.04
C ALA A 216 -8.74 -25.59 -18.87
N PRO A 217 -7.73 -26.18 -18.20
CA PRO A 217 -6.42 -25.55 -18.04
C PRO A 217 -5.67 -25.53 -19.38
N GLU A 218 -5.19 -24.35 -19.79
CA GLU A 218 -4.34 -24.13 -20.95
C GLU A 218 -3.01 -23.52 -20.50
N LYS A 219 -1.89 -24.07 -20.98
CA LYS A 219 -0.55 -23.50 -20.75
C LYS A 219 -0.26 -22.47 -21.83
N LYS A 220 -0.03 -21.22 -21.45
CA LYS A 220 0.36 -20.13 -22.35
C LYS A 220 1.72 -19.59 -21.95
N VAL A 221 2.56 -19.31 -22.95
CA VAL A 221 3.85 -18.65 -22.74
C VAL A 221 3.66 -17.17 -23.00
N LEU A 222 3.92 -16.34 -22.00
CA LEU A 222 3.92 -14.89 -22.09
C LEU A 222 5.35 -14.38 -22.12
N ASP A 223 5.65 -13.52 -23.10
CA ASP A 223 6.95 -12.86 -23.23
C ASP A 223 6.88 -11.52 -22.48
N VAL A 224 7.44 -11.48 -21.27
CA VAL A 224 7.46 -10.29 -20.42
C VAL A 224 8.75 -9.51 -20.68
N ILE A 225 8.62 -8.30 -21.21
CA ILE A 225 9.75 -7.41 -21.50
C ILE A 225 9.95 -6.49 -20.30
N VAL A 226 11.11 -6.61 -19.66
CA VAL A 226 11.56 -5.71 -18.60
C VAL A 226 12.47 -4.68 -19.24
N GLU A 227 11.99 -3.45 -19.31
CA GLU A 227 12.71 -2.32 -19.88
C GLU A 227 13.77 -1.78 -18.91
N LYS A 228 14.78 -1.12 -19.48
CA LYS A 228 15.86 -0.47 -18.73
C LYS A 228 15.27 0.60 -17.80
N GLY A 229 15.69 0.59 -16.55
CA GLY A 229 15.34 1.60 -15.57
C GLY A 229 14.00 1.39 -14.87
N MET A 230 13.25 0.33 -15.23
CA MET A 230 12.00 -0.01 -14.54
C MET A 230 12.22 -0.11 -13.02
N GLN A 231 11.22 0.28 -12.25
CA GLN A 231 11.31 0.36 -10.79
C GLN A 231 10.73 -0.88 -10.11
N ASN A 232 11.16 -1.13 -8.88
CA ASN A 232 10.55 -2.14 -8.03
C ASN A 232 9.05 -1.82 -7.81
N GLY A 233 8.19 -2.83 -7.90
CA GLY A 233 6.74 -2.69 -7.77
C GLY A 233 6.02 -2.22 -9.05
N GLN A 234 6.75 -1.88 -10.11
CA GLN A 234 6.13 -1.50 -11.39
C GLN A 234 5.37 -2.68 -12.01
N LYS A 235 4.23 -2.39 -12.63
CA LYS A 235 3.29 -3.38 -13.15
C LYS A 235 3.38 -3.50 -14.67
N ILE A 236 3.41 -4.73 -15.17
CA ILE A 236 3.30 -5.07 -16.59
C ILE A 236 2.02 -5.89 -16.76
N SER A 237 1.01 -5.32 -17.43
CA SER A 237 -0.29 -5.96 -17.61
C SER A 237 -0.45 -6.59 -18.98
N PHE A 238 -1.10 -7.76 -19.01
CA PHE A 238 -1.51 -8.49 -20.19
C PHE A 238 -3.05 -8.57 -20.19
N PRO A 239 -3.73 -7.76 -21.01
CA PRO A 239 -5.17 -7.61 -20.92
C PRO A 239 -5.91 -8.86 -21.39
N GLY A 240 -6.92 -9.29 -20.64
CA GLY A 240 -7.77 -10.44 -20.99
C GLY A 240 -7.08 -11.81 -20.95
N GLU A 241 -5.89 -11.89 -20.34
CA GLU A 241 -5.10 -13.12 -20.27
C GLU A 241 -5.32 -13.90 -18.96
N ALA A 242 -6.15 -13.42 -18.03
CA ALA A 242 -6.44 -14.12 -16.78
C ALA A 242 -7.34 -15.36 -16.98
N ASP A 243 -7.81 -15.92 -15.87
CA ASP A 243 -8.74 -17.05 -15.87
C ASP A 243 -10.10 -16.65 -16.46
N GLU A 244 -10.55 -17.42 -17.45
CA GLU A 244 -11.85 -17.26 -18.07
C GLU A 244 -12.90 -18.03 -17.27
N ALA A 245 -14.06 -17.40 -17.05
CA ALA A 245 -15.23 -18.05 -16.46
C ALA A 245 -16.45 -17.85 -17.38
N PRO A 246 -17.37 -18.82 -17.44
CA PRO A 246 -18.63 -18.66 -18.17
C PRO A 246 -19.38 -17.40 -17.73
N ASP A 247 -20.02 -16.71 -18.67
CA ASP A 247 -20.81 -15.48 -18.44
C ASP A 247 -20.03 -14.31 -17.78
N THR A 248 -18.70 -14.34 -17.83
CA THR A 248 -17.80 -13.37 -17.16
C THR A 248 -16.77 -12.83 -18.16
N VAL A 249 -16.44 -11.53 -18.10
CA VAL A 249 -15.36 -10.93 -18.89
C VAL A 249 -14.03 -11.31 -18.26
N THR A 250 -13.07 -11.78 -19.03
CA THR A 250 -11.75 -12.18 -18.52
C THR A 250 -11.02 -10.98 -17.88
N GLY A 251 -10.41 -11.21 -16.72
CA GLY A 251 -9.51 -10.25 -16.08
C GLY A 251 -8.14 -10.18 -16.78
N ASP A 252 -7.24 -9.41 -16.19
CA ASP A 252 -5.90 -9.20 -16.71
C ASP A 252 -4.86 -9.98 -15.92
N ILE A 253 -3.77 -10.42 -16.58
CA ILE A 253 -2.59 -10.89 -15.86
C ILE A 253 -1.68 -9.69 -15.60
N VAL A 254 -1.35 -9.44 -14.34
CA VAL A 254 -0.50 -8.32 -13.94
C VAL A 254 0.78 -8.86 -13.32
N PHE A 255 1.91 -8.69 -14.01
CA PHE A 255 3.21 -8.95 -13.43
C PHE A 255 3.68 -7.76 -12.62
N VAL A 256 3.98 -7.99 -11.33
CA VAL A 256 4.57 -6.97 -10.46
C VAL A 256 6.06 -7.25 -10.36
N LEU A 257 6.89 -6.30 -10.79
CA LEU A 257 8.33 -6.44 -10.69
C LEU A 257 8.75 -6.47 -9.22
N GLN A 258 9.52 -7.49 -8.85
CA GLN A 258 10.08 -7.64 -7.52
C GLN A 258 11.61 -7.67 -7.63
N GLN A 259 12.24 -6.56 -7.28
CA GLN A 259 13.69 -6.43 -7.29
C GLN A 259 14.32 -7.34 -6.23
N LYS A 260 15.26 -8.18 -6.64
CA LYS A 260 16.10 -8.95 -5.73
C LYS A 260 17.13 -8.03 -5.07
N GLU A 261 17.42 -8.30 -3.81
CA GLU A 261 18.54 -7.67 -3.12
C GLU A 261 19.85 -8.09 -3.78
N HIS A 262 20.76 -7.13 -3.96
CA HIS A 262 22.07 -7.34 -4.56
C HIS A 262 23.14 -7.21 -3.47
N PRO A 263 24.13 -8.13 -3.41
CA PRO A 263 25.11 -8.17 -2.31
C PRO A 263 26.01 -6.94 -2.23
N LYS A 264 26.28 -6.27 -3.36
CA LYS A 264 27.21 -5.13 -3.42
C LYS A 264 26.55 -3.78 -3.64
N PHE A 265 25.36 -3.76 -4.23
CA PHE A 265 24.76 -2.54 -4.76
C PHE A 265 23.38 -2.35 -4.17
N LYS A 266 23.11 -1.17 -3.65
CA LYS A 266 21.80 -0.80 -3.14
C LYS A 266 21.22 0.30 -4.02
N ARG A 267 20.08 0.01 -4.65
CA ARG A 267 19.38 0.99 -5.48
C ARG A 267 18.48 1.88 -4.63
N LYS A 268 18.55 3.19 -4.85
CA LYS A 268 17.61 4.17 -4.29
C LYS A 268 17.15 5.11 -5.41
N GLY A 269 15.97 4.83 -5.96
CA GLY A 269 15.46 5.55 -7.12
C GLY A 269 16.30 5.30 -8.37
N GLU A 270 16.90 6.38 -8.89
CA GLU A 270 17.78 6.37 -10.06
C GLU A 270 19.26 6.20 -9.66
N ASP A 271 19.57 6.34 -8.37
CA ASP A 271 20.93 6.29 -7.87
C ASP A 271 21.29 4.90 -7.33
N LEU A 272 22.59 4.59 -7.39
CA LEU A 272 23.18 3.37 -6.85
C LEU A 272 24.09 3.70 -5.70
N PHE A 273 24.12 2.83 -4.70
CA PHE A 273 24.99 2.92 -3.53
C PHE A 273 25.86 1.68 -3.49
N TYR A 274 27.16 1.89 -3.31
CA TYR A 274 28.16 0.85 -3.16
C TYR A 274 28.96 1.13 -1.89
N GLU A 275 29.16 0.12 -1.07
CA GLU A 275 29.97 0.22 0.14
C GLU A 275 31.36 -0.36 -0.14
N HIS A 276 32.39 0.41 0.18
CA HIS A 276 33.77 0.02 0.01
C HIS A 276 34.55 0.30 1.29
N SER A 277 35.19 -0.74 1.83
CA SER A 277 36.11 -0.58 2.94
C SER A 277 37.52 -0.26 2.43
N LEU A 278 38.16 0.71 3.06
CA LEU A 278 39.53 1.13 2.80
C LEU A 278 40.34 1.00 4.09
N SER A 279 41.60 0.62 3.98
CA SER A 279 42.53 0.75 5.10
C SER A 279 42.81 2.21 5.43
N LEU A 280 43.17 2.51 6.69
CA LEU A 280 43.59 3.85 7.10
C LEU A 280 44.71 4.43 6.20
N THR A 281 45.64 3.58 5.77
CA THR A 281 46.72 3.98 4.84
C THR A 281 46.20 4.36 3.46
N GLU A 282 45.22 3.63 2.92
CA GLU A 282 44.59 3.93 1.62
C GLU A 282 43.73 5.19 1.70
N ALA A 283 43.06 5.40 2.83
CA ALA A 283 42.28 6.61 3.09
C ALA A 283 43.14 7.88 3.16
N LEU A 284 44.39 7.78 3.66
CA LEU A 284 45.33 8.91 3.81
C LEU A 284 46.25 9.12 2.61
N CYS A 285 46.82 8.03 2.07
CA CYS A 285 47.84 8.07 1.01
C CYS A 285 47.24 7.93 -0.40
N GLY A 286 45.94 7.66 -0.48
CA GLY A 286 45.21 7.42 -1.72
C GLY A 286 45.04 5.94 -2.04
N PHE A 287 44.09 5.66 -2.93
CA PHE A 287 43.68 4.31 -3.28
C PHE A 287 43.36 4.19 -4.77
N GLN A 288 43.43 2.95 -5.25
CA GLN A 288 43.02 2.58 -6.59
C GLN A 288 42.41 1.18 -6.57
N PHE A 289 41.16 1.05 -6.99
CA PHE A 289 40.51 -0.26 -7.12
C PHE A 289 39.62 -0.33 -8.37
N VAL A 290 39.32 -1.56 -8.76
CA VAL A 290 38.46 -1.86 -9.92
C VAL A 290 37.09 -2.28 -9.41
N LEU A 291 36.05 -1.55 -9.84
CA LEU A 291 34.66 -1.88 -9.56
C LEU A 291 34.02 -2.53 -10.79
N ASN A 292 33.48 -3.74 -10.62
CA ASN A 292 32.63 -4.36 -11.64
C ASN A 292 31.22 -3.78 -11.55
N HIS A 293 30.79 -3.10 -12.61
CA HIS A 293 29.46 -2.50 -12.69
C HIS A 293 28.39 -3.49 -13.21
N LEU A 294 27.12 -3.08 -13.21
CA LEU A 294 25.95 -3.94 -13.52
C LEU A 294 25.85 -4.36 -14.99
N ASP A 295 26.55 -3.66 -15.88
CA ASP A 295 26.68 -3.98 -17.30
C ASP A 295 27.90 -4.86 -17.61
N GLY A 296 28.68 -5.24 -16.58
CA GLY A 296 29.92 -5.99 -16.73
C GLY A 296 31.13 -5.13 -17.08
N ARG A 297 31.00 -3.80 -17.22
CA ARG A 297 32.15 -2.91 -17.37
C ARG A 297 32.93 -2.84 -16.06
N GLN A 298 34.23 -2.61 -16.19
CA GLN A 298 35.14 -2.38 -15.08
C GLN A 298 35.46 -0.89 -14.98
N LEU A 299 35.10 -0.28 -13.86
CA LEU A 299 35.38 1.13 -13.57
C LEU A 299 36.61 1.21 -12.68
N LEU A 300 37.65 1.91 -13.14
CA LEU A 300 38.82 2.20 -12.33
C LEU A 300 38.56 3.44 -11.49
N ILE A 301 38.46 3.25 -10.17
CA ILE A 301 38.24 4.34 -9.23
C ILE A 301 39.57 4.64 -8.55
N LYS A 302 39.98 5.90 -8.63
CA LYS A 302 41.23 6.41 -8.06
C LYS A 302 40.96 7.67 -7.25
N SER A 303 41.64 7.83 -6.14
CA SER A 303 41.67 9.10 -5.41
C SER A 303 42.54 10.12 -6.13
N ASN A 304 42.28 11.41 -5.91
CA ASN A 304 43.23 12.43 -6.34
C ASN A 304 44.45 12.42 -5.42
N PRO A 305 45.66 12.72 -5.92
CA PRO A 305 46.85 12.81 -5.07
C PRO A 305 46.67 13.83 -3.95
N GLY A 306 46.93 13.43 -2.70
CA GLY A 306 46.77 14.27 -1.51
C GLY A 306 45.32 14.42 -1.01
N GLU A 307 44.36 13.71 -1.60
CA GLU A 307 42.98 13.68 -1.14
C GLU A 307 42.81 12.66 0.00
N VAL A 308 42.35 13.15 1.16
CA VAL A 308 42.04 12.29 2.32
C VAL A 308 40.56 11.93 2.32
N ILE A 309 40.28 10.64 2.47
CA ILE A 309 38.91 10.13 2.69
C ILE A 309 38.65 10.00 4.18
N LYS A 310 37.57 10.63 4.63
CA LYS A 310 37.09 10.51 6.01
C LYS A 310 36.27 9.23 6.18
N PRO A 311 36.23 8.64 7.39
CA PRO A 311 35.25 7.60 7.71
C PRO A 311 33.83 8.09 7.39
N ASP A 312 33.02 7.20 6.84
CA ASP A 312 31.64 7.44 6.42
C ASP A 312 31.43 8.51 5.35
N GLN A 313 32.49 8.86 4.62
CA GLN A 313 32.38 9.80 3.53
C GLN A 313 31.76 9.15 2.28
N TYR A 314 30.91 9.92 1.60
CA TYR A 314 30.34 9.54 0.31
C TYR A 314 31.05 10.28 -0.82
N LYS A 315 31.40 9.58 -1.90
CA LYS A 315 31.80 10.19 -3.19
C LYS A 315 30.83 9.75 -4.28
N ALA A 316 30.61 10.61 -5.27
CA ALA A 316 29.69 10.34 -6.37
C ALA A 316 30.43 10.24 -7.70
N ILE A 317 30.06 9.25 -8.51
CA ILE A 317 30.42 9.11 -9.90
C ILE A 317 29.17 9.44 -10.72
N ASN A 318 29.26 10.48 -11.54
CA ASN A 318 28.17 10.90 -12.40
C ASN A 318 27.95 9.87 -13.53
N ASP A 319 26.71 9.71 -13.97
CA ASP A 319 26.31 8.87 -15.10
C ASP A 319 26.58 7.36 -14.96
N GLU A 320 26.91 6.88 -13.76
CA GLU A 320 27.11 5.45 -13.46
C GLU A 320 26.07 4.89 -12.48
N GLY A 321 24.94 5.59 -12.30
CA GLY A 321 23.75 5.07 -11.59
C GLY A 321 22.82 4.25 -12.47
N MET A 322 21.57 4.05 -12.04
CA MET A 322 20.57 3.33 -12.83
C MET A 322 20.10 4.16 -14.03
N PRO A 323 19.79 3.53 -15.17
CA PRO A 323 19.13 4.21 -16.29
C PRO A 323 17.74 4.71 -15.87
N ILE A 324 17.36 5.87 -16.39
CA ILE A 324 16.04 6.45 -16.16
C ILE A 324 15.01 5.75 -17.05
N TYR A 325 13.90 5.30 -16.46
CA TYR A 325 12.80 4.67 -17.20
C TYR A 325 12.32 5.59 -18.34
N GLN A 326 12.07 5.03 -19.53
CA GLN A 326 11.77 5.75 -20.78
C GLN A 326 12.89 6.63 -21.36
N ARG A 327 13.93 6.95 -20.59
CA ARG A 327 15.09 7.73 -21.02
C ARG A 327 16.40 6.98 -20.73
N PRO A 328 16.66 5.87 -21.43
CA PRO A 328 17.77 4.97 -21.11
C PRO A 328 19.16 5.57 -21.35
N PHE A 329 19.25 6.68 -22.08
CA PHE A 329 20.50 7.41 -22.32
C PHE A 329 20.93 8.25 -21.11
N MET A 330 20.00 8.58 -20.21
CA MET A 330 20.31 9.29 -18.97
C MET A 330 20.37 8.29 -17.83
N LYS A 331 21.42 8.39 -17.02
CA LYS A 331 21.67 7.54 -15.86
C LYS A 331 21.75 8.42 -14.61
N GLY A 332 21.39 7.84 -13.46
CA GLY A 332 21.61 8.47 -12.17
C GLY A 332 23.10 8.47 -11.78
N LYS A 333 23.36 8.65 -10.50
CA LYS A 333 24.72 8.67 -9.94
C LYS A 333 25.02 7.38 -9.17
N LEU A 334 26.29 7.00 -9.15
CA LEU A 334 26.80 5.99 -8.25
C LEU A 334 27.46 6.66 -7.06
N TYR A 335 26.90 6.46 -5.87
CA TYR A 335 27.49 6.86 -4.61
C TYR A 335 28.32 5.71 -4.04
N ILE A 336 29.55 6.02 -3.66
CA ILE A 336 30.45 5.11 -2.97
C ILE A 336 30.58 5.61 -1.54
N HIS A 337 30.13 4.80 -0.60
CA HIS A 337 30.32 5.00 0.83
C HIS A 337 31.64 4.33 1.23
N PHE A 338 32.52 5.13 1.83
CA PHE A 338 33.82 4.65 2.28
C PHE A 338 33.80 4.39 3.78
N ALA A 339 33.91 3.12 4.15
CA ALA A 339 34.23 2.71 5.51
C ALA A 339 35.76 2.66 5.65
N VAL A 340 36.30 3.16 6.76
CA VAL A 340 37.75 3.16 7.00
C VAL A 340 38.06 2.18 8.12
N ASP A 341 38.82 1.14 7.79
CA ASP A 341 39.28 0.13 8.72
C ASP A 341 40.56 0.61 9.41
N PHE A 342 40.47 0.78 10.74
CA PHE A 342 41.60 1.13 11.58
C PHE A 342 42.34 -0.13 12.03
N PRO A 343 43.67 -0.09 12.15
CA PRO A 343 44.44 -1.20 12.71
C PRO A 343 44.13 -1.38 14.20
N ASP A 344 44.04 -2.63 14.66
CA ASP A 344 43.71 -2.97 16.06
C ASP A 344 44.70 -2.38 17.09
N SER A 345 45.97 -2.27 16.71
CA SER A 345 47.00 -1.67 17.56
C SER A 345 48.16 -1.09 16.75
N LEU A 346 48.86 -0.11 17.31
CA LEU A 346 50.02 0.53 16.72
C LEU A 346 51.22 0.47 17.67
N ALA A 347 52.40 0.15 17.12
CA ALA A 347 53.64 0.14 17.88
C ALA A 347 54.10 1.58 18.20
N ARG A 348 54.80 1.76 19.33
CA ARG A 348 55.22 3.09 19.80
C ARG A 348 56.08 3.86 18.80
N ASP A 349 56.88 3.17 17.99
CA ASP A 349 57.68 3.77 16.92
C ASP A 349 56.83 4.22 15.72
N GLN A 350 55.75 3.50 15.41
CA GLN A 350 54.79 3.89 14.36
C GLN A 350 54.00 5.13 14.79
N CYS A 351 53.64 5.25 16.07
CA CYS A 351 52.98 6.43 16.61
C CYS A 351 53.85 7.69 16.45
N LYS A 352 55.17 7.60 16.74
CA LYS A 352 56.10 8.71 16.53
C LYS A 352 56.20 9.12 15.05
N ALA A 353 56.19 8.15 14.14
CA ALA A 353 56.21 8.43 12.71
C ALA A 353 54.92 9.13 12.24
N LEU A 354 53.77 8.75 12.79
CA LEU A 354 52.49 9.41 12.51
C LEU A 354 52.43 10.84 13.06
N GLU A 355 52.94 11.07 14.27
CA GLU A 355 53.03 12.42 14.87
C GLU A 355 53.90 13.39 14.08
N ALA A 356 54.91 12.89 13.37
CA ALA A 356 55.76 13.72 12.51
C ALA A 356 55.03 14.20 11.23
N VAL A 357 53.98 13.50 10.79
CA VAL A 357 53.29 13.75 9.52
C VAL A 357 51.90 14.36 9.72
N LEU A 358 51.19 13.98 10.78
CA LEU A 358 49.85 14.46 11.08
C LEU A 358 49.89 15.80 11.84
N PRO A 359 48.77 16.57 11.87
CA PRO A 359 48.70 17.80 12.64
C PRO A 359 49.14 17.57 14.09
N PRO A 360 49.88 18.53 14.68
CA PRO A 360 50.32 18.39 16.07
C PRO A 360 49.10 18.22 16.97
N ARG A 361 49.23 17.35 17.97
CA ARG A 361 48.20 17.17 19.00
C ARG A 361 47.79 18.55 19.50
N SER A 362 46.49 18.85 19.49
CA SER A 362 46.00 20.05 20.15
C SER A 362 46.39 19.93 21.62
N ALA A 363 47.42 20.67 22.04
CA ALA A 363 47.77 20.76 23.44
C ALA A 363 46.56 21.35 24.14
N SER A 364 45.79 20.51 24.83
CA SER A 364 44.89 20.96 25.88
C SER A 364 45.78 21.69 26.88
N GLN A 365 45.77 23.02 26.83
CA GLN A 365 46.47 23.88 27.78
C GLN A 365 45.69 23.85 29.10
N LEU A 366 45.61 22.67 29.73
CA LEU A 366 45.30 22.59 31.15
C LEU A 366 46.62 22.77 31.87
N THR A 367 46.67 23.78 32.74
CA THR A 367 47.82 24.00 33.62
C THR A 367 47.90 22.86 34.64
N ASP A 368 49.08 22.57 35.18
CA ASP A 368 49.26 21.49 36.17
C ASP A 368 48.34 21.66 37.40
N MET A 369 47.99 22.91 37.75
CA MET A 369 47.00 23.22 38.79
C MET A 369 45.57 22.79 38.43
N GLU A 370 45.17 22.87 37.15
CA GLU A 370 43.86 22.44 36.69
C GLU A 370 43.79 20.92 36.52
N LEU A 371 44.92 20.25 36.27
CA LEU A 371 45.01 18.79 36.20
C LEU A 371 44.99 18.13 37.59
N ASP A 372 45.57 18.77 38.61
CA ASP A 372 45.54 18.29 40.00
C ASP A 372 44.11 18.31 40.60
N GLU A 373 43.21 19.15 40.08
CA GLU A 373 41.78 19.18 40.44
C GLU A 373 40.93 18.16 39.65
N CYS A 374 41.50 17.48 38.63
CA CYS A 374 40.80 16.50 37.81
C CYS A 374 41.01 15.08 38.32
N GLU A 375 39.94 14.31 38.49
CA GLU A 375 40.05 12.87 38.76
C GLU A 375 40.54 12.10 37.51
N GLU A 376 41.67 11.39 37.64
CA GLU A 376 42.18 10.53 36.58
C GLU A 376 41.20 9.37 36.35
N THR A 377 40.67 9.28 35.13
CA THR A 377 39.71 8.26 34.73
C THR A 377 40.28 7.40 33.61
N THR A 378 40.18 6.09 33.75
CA THR A 378 40.59 5.14 32.71
C THR A 378 39.41 4.79 31.83
N LEU A 379 39.53 5.06 30.52
CA LEU A 379 38.56 4.60 29.54
C LEU A 379 38.74 3.09 29.31
N HIS A 380 37.63 2.37 29.24
CA HIS A 380 37.58 0.98 28.85
C HIS A 380 36.74 0.84 27.58
N ASP A 381 37.08 -0.14 26.74
CA ASP A 381 36.29 -0.43 25.54
C ASP A 381 34.95 -1.00 25.97
N VAL A 382 33.86 -0.37 25.50
CA VAL A 382 32.52 -0.83 25.80
C VAL A 382 31.73 -1.08 24.53
N ASN A 383 31.17 -2.29 24.42
CA ASN A 383 30.13 -2.57 23.45
C ASN A 383 28.80 -2.02 24.01
N ILE A 384 28.39 -0.86 23.50
CA ILE A 384 27.22 -0.12 23.97
C ILE A 384 25.93 -0.97 23.89
N GLU A 385 25.77 -1.82 22.87
CA GLU A 385 24.57 -2.67 22.77
C GLU A 385 24.51 -3.71 23.90
N GLU A 386 25.66 -4.29 24.25
CA GLU A 386 25.74 -5.28 25.33
C GLU A 386 25.60 -4.61 26.70
N GLU A 387 26.18 -3.43 26.88
CA GLU A 387 26.05 -2.65 28.11
C GLU A 387 24.60 -2.19 28.35
N MET A 388 23.91 -1.74 27.30
CA MET A 388 22.49 -1.36 27.38
C MET A 388 21.60 -2.56 27.67
N ARG A 389 21.90 -3.75 27.11
CA ARG A 389 21.22 -4.99 27.48
C ARG A 389 21.45 -5.37 28.95
N ARG A 390 22.70 -5.32 29.42
CA ARG A 390 23.02 -5.61 30.84
C ARG A 390 22.29 -4.66 31.78
N LYS A 391 22.27 -3.35 31.47
CA LYS A 391 21.51 -2.36 32.26
C LYS A 391 20.01 -2.62 32.25
N GLN A 392 19.45 -3.06 31.13
CA GLN A 392 18.03 -3.40 31.03
C GLN A 392 17.67 -4.63 31.85
N THR A 393 18.52 -5.67 31.86
CA THR A 393 18.35 -6.86 32.69
C THR A 393 18.49 -6.53 34.18
N GLN A 394 19.49 -5.73 34.56
CA GLN A 394 19.70 -5.32 35.95
C GLN A 394 18.56 -4.45 36.48
N ALA A 395 17.98 -3.60 35.63
CA ALA A 395 16.78 -2.85 35.97
C ALA A 395 15.59 -3.77 36.18
N GLN A 396 15.42 -4.81 35.35
CA GLN A 396 14.37 -5.82 35.55
C GLN A 396 14.54 -6.60 36.84
N GLU A 397 15.76 -7.05 37.16
CA GLU A 397 16.05 -7.80 38.39
C GLU A 397 15.80 -6.95 39.66
N ALA A 398 16.09 -5.64 39.62
CA ALA A 398 15.79 -4.74 40.74
C ALA A 398 14.28 -4.54 40.98
N TYR A 399 13.45 -4.64 39.93
CA TYR A 399 11.99 -4.63 40.08
C TYR A 399 11.41 -5.98 40.54
N GLU A 400 12.12 -7.09 40.30
CA GLU A 400 11.73 -8.42 40.81
C GLU A 400 12.12 -8.60 42.29
N GLU A 401 13.27 -8.08 42.74
CA GLU A 401 13.67 -8.11 44.17
C GLU A 401 12.72 -7.30 45.08
N ASP A 402 12.15 -6.19 44.59
CA ASP A 402 11.17 -5.38 45.34
C ASP A 402 9.79 -6.04 45.49
N GLU A 403 9.46 -7.07 44.69
CA GLU A 403 8.24 -7.87 44.86
C GLU A 403 8.41 -9.02 45.88
N ASP A 404 9.64 -9.48 46.10
CA ASP A 404 9.93 -10.61 47.01
C ASP A 404 10.03 -10.20 48.50
N ASP A 405 10.25 -8.92 48.80
CA ASP A 405 10.30 -8.41 50.20
C ASP A 405 8.90 -8.15 50.82
N PHE A 406 7.80 -8.42 50.08
CA PHE A 406 6.42 -8.24 50.56
C PHE A 406 5.67 -9.55 50.89
N HIS A 407 6.38 -10.67 51.05
CA HIS A 407 5.79 -11.96 51.47
C HIS A 407 6.37 -12.54 52.76
N GLY A 408 6.54 -11.66 53.77
CA GLY A 408 6.61 -12.05 55.17
C GLY A 408 5.24 -12.43 55.75
N GLY A 409 4.88 -13.72 55.66
CA GLY A 409 4.05 -14.39 56.68
C GLY A 409 2.54 -14.47 56.43
N ALA A 410 2.08 -15.61 55.93
CA ALA A 410 0.77 -16.15 56.32
C ALA A 410 0.78 -17.69 56.25
N GLN A 411 1.02 -18.33 57.39
CA GLN A 411 0.71 -19.74 57.62
C GLN A 411 -0.75 -20.00 57.25
N ARG A 412 -0.98 -20.80 56.20
CA ARG A 412 -2.30 -21.38 55.93
C ARG A 412 -2.37 -22.75 56.58
N VAL A 413 -3.01 -22.77 57.75
CA VAL A 413 -3.40 -23.97 58.49
C VAL A 413 -4.51 -24.68 57.70
N GLN A 414 -4.32 -25.97 57.43
CA GLN A 414 -5.35 -26.86 56.90
C GLN A 414 -6.46 -27.07 57.92
N CYS A 415 -7.72 -26.89 57.50
CA CYS A 415 -8.87 -27.45 58.18
C CYS A 415 -9.68 -28.28 57.17
N ALA A 416 -9.66 -29.59 57.37
CA ALA A 416 -10.63 -30.53 56.84
C ALA A 416 -11.89 -30.50 57.71
N GLN A 417 -13.07 -30.59 57.10
CA GLN A 417 -14.23 -31.23 57.73
C GLN A 417 -15.27 -31.65 56.66
N GLN A 418 -15.42 -32.97 56.61
CA GLN A 418 -16.55 -33.85 56.24
C GLN A 418 -17.61 -33.37 55.25
#